data_AF-A0A842J3M2-F1
#
_entry.id   AF-A0A842J3M2-F1
#
_cell.length_a   1.000
_cell.length_b   1.000
_cell.length_c   1.000
_cell.angle_alpha   90.00
_cell.angle_beta   90.00
_cell.angle_gamma   90.00
#
_symmetry.space_group_name_H-M   'P 1'
#
loop_
_entity.id
_entity.type
_entity.pdbx_description
1 polymer ?
#
loop_
_entity_poly.entity_id
_entity_poly.type
_entity_poly.pdbx_seq_one_letter_code
_entity_poly.pdbx_strand_id
1 'polypeptide(L)'
;MKLIGHELVPYEPLFWRESARQIEAGKQNLFKFDAAAIKQVQELGANFSVEAENLNEVIVANAAGAKFIIVPRELAIKAAKLAQDYLFDAQICVVIGGENELAALSETGADVAIFKNAVIGKDKR
;
A
#
# COMPACT_ATOMS: atom_id res chain seq x y z
N MET A 1 9.80 0.18 -11.01
CA MET A 1 8.47 0.56 -10.48
C MET A 1 7.39 -0.34 -11.09
N LYS A 2 6.47 -0.86 -10.27
CA LYS A 2 5.25 -1.57 -10.69
C LYS A 2 4.09 -0.57 -10.82
N LEU A 3 3.10 -0.86 -11.66
CA LEU A 3 1.90 -0.04 -11.82
C LEU A 3 0.66 -0.85 -11.41
N ILE A 4 -0.23 -0.24 -10.63
CA ILE A 4 -1.51 -0.82 -10.20
C ILE A 4 -2.62 0.15 -10.61
N GLY A 5 -3.53 -0.27 -11.50
CA GLY A 5 -4.62 0.59 -12.00
C GLY A 5 -4.43 1.22 -13.38
N HIS A 6 -3.27 1.00 -14.00
CA HIS A 6 -2.99 1.45 -15.37
C HIS A 6 -3.69 0.52 -16.38
N GLU A 7 -4.29 1.08 -17.44
CA GLU A 7 -5.13 0.34 -18.40
C GLU A 7 -4.39 -0.80 -19.13
N LEU A 8 -3.11 -0.59 -19.46
CA LEU A 8 -2.27 -1.57 -20.15
C LEU A 8 -1.57 -2.60 -19.23
N VAL A 9 -1.67 -2.48 -17.91
CA VAL A 9 -0.90 -3.32 -16.97
C VAL A 9 -1.85 -4.16 -16.11
N PRO A 10 -1.82 -5.51 -16.20
CA PRO A 10 -2.62 -6.36 -15.35
C PRO A 10 -2.33 -6.13 -13.86
N TYR A 11 -3.38 -6.01 -13.05
CA TYR A 11 -3.25 -5.79 -11.62
C TYR A 11 -4.37 -6.46 -10.82
N GLU A 12 -4.11 -6.71 -9.54
CA GLU A 12 -5.12 -7.08 -8.55
C GLU A 12 -5.62 -5.79 -7.85
N PRO A 13 -6.94 -5.52 -7.79
CA PRO A 13 -7.46 -4.34 -7.11
C PRO A 13 -7.20 -4.37 -5.60
N LEU A 14 -7.05 -3.18 -5.01
CA LEU A 14 -6.92 -2.99 -3.56
C LEU A 14 -8.30 -2.67 -2.98
N PHE A 15 -8.81 -3.50 -2.07
CA PHE A 15 -10.12 -3.31 -1.48
C PHE A 15 -10.02 -2.57 -0.15
N TRP A 16 -10.50 -1.32 -0.13
CA TRP A 16 -10.49 -0.48 1.07
C TRP A 16 -11.38 -1.07 2.17
N ARG A 17 -10.84 -1.21 3.37
CA ARG A 17 -11.51 -1.70 4.57
C ARG A 17 -11.50 -0.62 5.65
N GLU A 18 -12.68 -0.25 6.11
CA GLU A 18 -12.87 0.71 7.19
C GLU A 18 -12.80 0.05 8.57
N SER A 19 -13.00 -1.27 8.63
CA SER A 19 -12.93 -2.03 9.87
C SER A 19 -12.54 -3.48 9.63
N ALA A 20 -12.09 -4.13 10.70
CA ALA A 20 -11.69 -5.54 10.67
C ALA A 20 -12.81 -6.47 10.16
N ARG A 21 -14.09 -6.09 10.34
CA ARG A 21 -15.25 -6.87 9.90
C ARG A 21 -15.39 -6.96 8.37
N GLN A 22 -14.78 -6.02 7.64
CA GLN A 22 -14.84 -5.99 6.18
C GLN A 22 -13.69 -6.79 5.53
N ILE A 23 -12.74 -7.30 6.33
CA ILE A 23 -11.61 -8.08 5.81
C ILE A 23 -12.12 -9.37 5.15
N GLU A 24 -11.58 -9.66 3.97
CA GLU A 24 -11.93 -10.86 3.20
C GLU A 24 -10.65 -11.63 2.81
N ALA A 25 -10.61 -12.94 3.05
CA ALA A 25 -9.42 -13.76 2.85
C ALA A 25 -8.92 -13.81 1.39
N GLY A 26 -9.83 -13.86 0.42
CA GLY A 26 -9.50 -13.96 -1.01
C GLY A 26 -9.26 -12.63 -1.73
N LYS A 27 -9.06 -11.53 -1.00
CA LYS A 27 -8.88 -10.18 -1.57
C LYS A 27 -7.64 -9.52 -1.01
N GLN A 28 -7.05 -8.62 -1.79
CA GLN A 28 -6.04 -7.70 -1.29
C GLN A 28 -6.70 -6.59 -0.44
N ASN A 29 -6.70 -6.77 0.89
CA ASN A 29 -7.29 -5.81 1.81
C ASN A 29 -6.38 -4.58 1.99
N LEU A 30 -6.92 -3.37 1.93
CA LEU A 30 -6.20 -2.13 2.19
C LEU A 30 -6.88 -1.35 3.31
N PHE A 31 -6.14 -0.96 4.33
CA PHE A 31 -6.65 -0.17 5.44
C PHE A 31 -5.55 0.74 6.02
N LYS A 32 -5.94 1.74 6.80
CA LYS A 32 -4.99 2.53 7.60
C LYS A 32 -4.32 1.66 8.64
N PHE A 33 -3.09 2.01 9.02
CA PHE A 33 -2.41 1.31 10.12
C PHE A 33 -3.31 1.22 11.36
N ASP A 34 -3.73 0.00 11.68
CA ASP A 34 -4.62 -0.32 12.80
C ASP A 34 -4.29 -1.71 13.33
N ALA A 35 -3.97 -1.80 14.63
CA ALA A 35 -3.49 -3.04 15.22
C ALA A 35 -4.57 -4.15 15.23
N ALA A 36 -5.85 -3.78 15.33
CA ALA A 36 -6.94 -4.77 15.33
C ALA A 36 -7.14 -5.35 13.92
N ALA A 37 -7.11 -4.52 12.89
CA ALA A 37 -7.16 -4.95 11.50
C ALA A 37 -5.97 -5.84 11.12
N ILE A 38 -4.75 -5.46 11.53
CA ILE A 38 -3.53 -6.26 11.29
C ILE A 38 -3.65 -7.66 11.93
N LYS A 39 -4.09 -7.75 13.19
CA LYS A 39 -4.27 -9.06 13.83
C LYS A 39 -5.33 -9.90 13.11
N GLN A 40 -6.45 -9.29 12.75
CA GLN A 40 -7.54 -9.98 12.06
C GLN A 40 -7.11 -10.53 10.69
N VAL A 41 -6.36 -9.76 9.88
CA VAL A 41 -5.87 -10.27 8.59
C VAL A 41 -4.88 -11.42 8.77
N GLN A 42 -4.03 -11.35 9.80
CA GLN A 42 -3.06 -12.41 10.11
C GLN A 42 -3.76 -13.70 10.56
N GLU A 43 -4.75 -13.60 11.43
CA GLU A 43 -5.56 -14.75 11.88
C GLU A 43 -6.30 -15.42 10.71
N LEU A 44 -6.77 -14.63 9.75
CA LEU A 44 -7.45 -15.14 8.56
C LEU A 44 -6.49 -15.64 7.46
N GLY A 45 -5.18 -15.41 7.60
CA GLY A 45 -4.20 -15.67 6.53
C GLY A 45 -4.51 -14.87 5.25
N ALA A 46 -5.12 -13.70 5.39
CA ALA A 46 -5.57 -12.86 4.29
C ALA A 46 -4.43 -11.96 3.79
N ASN A 47 -4.41 -11.70 2.48
CA ASN A 47 -3.48 -10.71 1.95
C ASN A 47 -3.90 -9.29 2.36
N PHE A 48 -2.92 -8.45 2.68
CA PHE A 48 -3.19 -7.09 3.11
C PHE A 48 -2.11 -6.08 2.72
N SER A 49 -2.51 -4.82 2.77
CA SER A 49 -1.75 -3.62 2.53
C SER A 49 -2.12 -2.59 3.57
N VAL A 50 -1.17 -1.73 3.91
CA VAL A 50 -1.35 -0.73 4.96
C VAL A 50 -1.06 0.66 4.43
N GLU A 51 -1.96 1.59 4.70
CA GLU A 51 -1.68 3.02 4.58
C GLU A 51 -1.01 3.49 5.87
N ALA A 52 0.26 3.88 5.77
CA ALA A 52 1.12 4.26 6.88
C ALA A 52 1.47 5.76 6.80
N GLU A 53 1.38 6.45 7.92
CA GLU A 53 1.55 7.91 8.00
C GLU A 53 2.95 8.31 8.55
N ASN A 54 3.76 7.35 9.02
CA ASN A 54 5.12 7.59 9.51
C ASN A 54 6.03 6.35 9.38
N LEU A 55 7.34 6.52 9.59
CA LEU A 55 8.33 5.44 9.42
C LEU A 55 8.16 4.29 10.42
N ASN A 56 7.67 4.54 11.64
CA ASN A 56 7.44 3.46 12.61
C ASN A 56 6.35 2.52 12.11
N GLU A 57 5.27 3.07 11.54
CA GLU A 57 4.20 2.29 10.92
C GLU A 57 4.69 1.51 9.70
N VAL A 58 5.58 2.10 8.88
CA VAL A 58 6.21 1.38 7.76
C VAL A 58 6.98 0.15 8.25
N ILE A 59 7.80 0.30 9.30
CA ILE A 59 8.59 -0.81 9.87
C ILE A 59 7.67 -1.91 10.38
N VAL A 60 6.65 -1.53 11.17
CA VAL A 60 5.73 -2.50 11.76
C VAL A 60 4.87 -3.17 10.69
N ALA A 61 4.36 -2.43 9.70
CA ALA A 61 3.57 -2.98 8.60
C ALA A 61 4.39 -4.01 7.78
N ASN A 62 5.66 -3.68 7.49
CA ASN A 62 6.56 -4.63 6.83
C ASN A 62 6.74 -5.91 7.66
N ALA A 63 7.11 -5.76 8.95
CA ALA A 63 7.32 -6.89 9.84
C ALA A 63 6.05 -7.73 10.06
N ALA A 64 4.86 -7.11 9.94
CA ALA A 64 3.58 -7.79 10.02
C ALA A 64 3.21 -8.57 8.75
N GLY A 65 3.95 -8.39 7.65
CA GLY A 65 3.74 -9.06 6.36
C GLY A 65 2.87 -8.30 5.37
N ALA A 66 2.78 -6.96 5.48
CA ALA A 66 2.04 -6.17 4.51
C ALA A 66 2.67 -6.27 3.12
N LYS A 67 1.88 -6.66 2.11
CA LYS A 67 2.32 -6.81 0.72
C LYS A 67 2.67 -5.47 0.07
N PHE A 68 1.91 -4.42 0.41
CA PHE A 68 2.14 -3.05 -0.05
C PHE A 68 2.01 -2.09 1.14
N ILE A 69 2.93 -1.13 1.24
CA ILE A 69 2.90 -0.08 2.24
C ILE A 69 2.71 1.24 1.52
N ILE A 70 1.51 1.80 1.62
CA ILE A 70 1.11 3.04 0.97
C ILE A 70 1.49 4.18 1.90
N VAL A 71 2.28 5.12 1.41
CA VAL A 71 2.73 6.29 2.17
C VAL A 71 2.34 7.59 1.48
N PRO A 72 2.19 8.70 2.24
CA PRO A 72 2.13 10.03 1.66
C PRO A 72 3.35 10.33 0.79
N ARG A 73 3.18 11.12 -0.28
CA ARG A 73 4.24 11.39 -1.27
C ARG A 73 5.48 12.03 -0.63
N GLU A 74 5.28 12.91 0.34
CA GLU A 74 6.30 13.57 1.12
C GLU A 74 7.13 12.62 2.00
N LEU A 75 6.59 11.43 2.33
CA LEU A 75 7.26 10.38 3.09
C LEU A 75 7.99 9.38 2.17
N ALA A 76 7.62 9.32 0.88
CA ALA A 76 8.06 8.30 -0.06
C ALA A 76 9.59 8.16 -0.14
N ILE A 77 10.34 9.27 -0.22
CA ILE A 77 11.82 9.25 -0.27
C ILE A 77 12.41 8.57 0.97
N LYS A 78 11.92 8.93 2.16
CA LYS A 78 12.43 8.40 3.43
C LYS A 78 12.05 6.93 3.60
N ALA A 79 10.81 6.57 3.25
CA ALA A 79 10.31 5.22 3.34
C ALA A 79 11.00 4.28 2.34
N ALA A 80 11.21 4.71 1.09
CA ALA A 80 11.94 3.95 0.07
C ALA A 80 13.39 3.69 0.49
N LYS A 81 14.08 4.73 1.00
CA LYS A 81 15.44 4.56 1.51
C LYS A 81 15.49 3.58 2.69
N LEU A 82 14.58 3.71 3.65
CA LEU A 82 14.46 2.78 4.77
C LEU A 82 14.23 1.34 4.29
N ALA A 83 13.38 1.16 3.27
CA ALA A 83 13.10 -0.15 2.70
C ALA A 83 14.32 -0.77 2.03
N GLN A 84 15.03 0.00 1.21
CA GLN A 84 16.26 -0.41 0.54
C GLN A 84 17.36 -0.81 1.53
N ASP A 85 17.50 -0.06 2.62
CA ASP A 85 18.58 -0.28 3.58
C ASP A 85 18.26 -1.42 4.56
N TYR A 86 16.97 -1.61 4.91
CA TYR A 86 16.60 -2.44 6.08
C TYR A 86 15.38 -3.36 5.91
N LEU A 87 14.46 -3.10 4.97
CA LEU A 87 13.16 -3.80 4.93
C LEU A 87 13.01 -4.81 3.79
N PHE A 88 14.09 -5.07 3.03
CA PHE A 88 14.21 -6.07 1.97
C PHE A 88 13.01 -6.10 0.98
N ASP A 89 12.01 -6.95 1.23
CA ASP A 89 10.87 -7.18 0.34
C ASP A 89 9.73 -6.13 0.48
N ALA A 90 9.91 -5.12 1.33
CA ALA A 90 8.92 -4.05 1.49
C ALA A 90 8.67 -3.34 0.15
N GLN A 91 7.38 -3.26 -0.25
CA GLN A 91 6.98 -2.52 -1.44
C GLN A 91 6.39 -1.16 -1.03
N ILE A 92 7.18 -0.10 -1.18
CA ILE A 92 6.74 1.27 -0.88
C ILE A 92 5.91 1.82 -2.04
N CYS A 93 4.71 2.28 -1.73
CA CYS A 93 3.69 2.62 -2.71
C CYS A 93 3.20 4.06 -2.53
N VAL A 94 2.90 4.74 -3.63
CA VAL A 94 2.28 6.07 -3.63
C VAL A 94 1.06 6.07 -4.53
N VAL A 95 -0.04 6.67 -4.05
CA VAL A 95 -1.25 6.87 -4.86
C VAL A 95 -1.07 8.09 -5.75
N ILE A 96 -1.33 7.94 -7.04
CA ILE A 96 -1.23 9.00 -8.06
C ILE A 96 -2.57 9.26 -8.74
N GLY A 97 -2.73 10.45 -9.28
CA GLY A 97 -3.89 10.86 -10.07
C GLY A 97 -3.80 10.43 -11.54
N GLY A 98 -2.59 10.30 -12.10
CA GLY A 98 -2.41 9.91 -13.51
C GLY A 98 -0.97 9.67 -13.93
N GLU A 99 -0.80 9.20 -15.17
CA GLU A 99 0.50 8.82 -15.76
C GLU A 99 1.51 9.97 -15.83
N ASN A 100 1.03 11.21 -15.95
CA ASN A 100 1.85 12.41 -15.98
C ASN A 100 2.68 12.61 -14.69
N GLU A 101 2.33 11.93 -13.59
CA GLU A 101 3.08 11.97 -12.34
C GLU A 101 4.20 10.93 -12.24
N LEU A 102 4.26 9.94 -13.15
CA LEU A 102 5.16 8.77 -13.04
C LEU A 102 6.64 9.17 -13.08
N ALA A 103 7.02 10.10 -13.96
CA ALA A 103 8.39 10.58 -14.06
C ALA A 103 8.84 11.22 -12.73
N ALA A 104 8.04 12.14 -12.19
CA ALA A 104 8.32 12.78 -10.90
C ALA A 104 8.24 11.81 -9.72
N LEU A 105 7.45 10.73 -9.80
CA LEU A 105 7.40 9.70 -8.77
C LEU A 105 8.66 8.81 -8.79
N SER A 106 9.24 8.57 -9.97
CA SER A 106 10.46 7.76 -10.10
C SER A 106 11.64 8.32 -9.32
N GLU A 107 11.67 9.64 -9.09
CA GLU A 107 12.67 10.34 -8.30
C GLU A 107 12.56 10.06 -6.79
N THR A 108 11.41 9.55 -6.32
CA THR A 108 11.22 9.25 -4.90
C THR A 108 11.76 7.90 -4.48
N GLY A 109 12.11 7.03 -5.43
CA GLY A 109 12.47 5.63 -5.16
C GLY A 109 11.28 4.73 -4.80
N ALA A 110 10.03 5.18 -5.00
CA ALA A 110 8.87 4.33 -4.73
C ALA A 110 8.82 3.11 -5.67
N ASP A 111 8.49 1.95 -5.11
CA ASP A 111 8.43 0.69 -5.85
C ASP A 111 7.19 0.57 -6.72
N VAL A 112 6.08 1.19 -6.29
CA VAL A 112 4.76 1.02 -6.92
C VAL A 112 4.01 2.34 -7.02
N ALA A 113 3.47 2.62 -8.22
CA ALA A 113 2.48 3.66 -8.43
C ALA A 113 1.07 3.06 -8.43
N ILE A 114 0.17 3.57 -7.58
CA ILE A 114 -1.22 3.11 -7.48
C ILE A 114 -2.13 4.20 -8.02
N PHE A 115 -2.84 3.91 -9.10
CA PHE A 115 -3.87 4.81 -9.62
C PHE A 115 -5.12 4.71 -8.75
N LYS A 116 -5.82 5.84 -8.55
CA LYS A 116 -7.01 5.90 -7.67
C LYS A 116 -8.09 4.87 -8.01
N ASN A 117 -8.32 4.62 -9.30
CA ASN A 117 -9.28 3.62 -9.80
C ASN A 117 -8.97 2.18 -9.35
N ALA A 118 -7.74 1.87 -8.93
CA ALA A 118 -7.39 0.55 -8.42
C ALA A 118 -7.81 0.33 -6.96
N VAL A 119 -8.16 1.40 -6.23
CA VAL A 119 -8.60 1.32 -4.85
C VAL A 119 -10.13 1.31 -4.81
N ILE A 120 -10.69 0.13 -4.58
CA ILE A 120 -12.14 -0.09 -4.58
C ILE A 120 -12.70 0.23 -3.20
N GLY A 121 -13.70 1.11 -3.13
CA GLY A 121 -14.47 1.40 -1.92
C GLY A 121 -14.02 2.60 -1.09
N LYS A 122 -12.89 3.25 -1.43
CA LYS A 122 -12.36 4.42 -0.69
C LYS A 122 -13.15 5.72 -0.93
N ASP A 123 -13.83 5.81 -2.10
CA ASP A 123 -14.55 6.98 -2.59
C ASP A 123 -16.05 7.03 -2.24
N LYS A 124 -16.60 6.08 -1.46
CA LYS A 124 -18.01 6.08 -1.04
C LYS A 124 -18.31 7.05 0.11
N ARG A 125 -17.72 8.24 0.08
CA ARG A 125 -17.91 9.31 1.07
C ARG A 125 -18.85 10.38 0.55
#